data_AF-A0A7K5ZTF8-F1
#
_entry.id   AF-A0A7K5ZTF8-F1
#
_cell.length_a   1.000
_cell.length_b   1.000
_cell.length_c   1.000
_cell.angle_alpha   90.00
_cell.angle_beta   90.00
_cell.angle_gamma   90.00
#
_symmetry.space_group_name_H-M   'P 1'
#
loop_
_entity.id
_entity.type
_entity.pdbx_description
1 polymer ?
#
loop_
_entity_poly.entity_id
_entity_poly.type
_entity_poly.pdbx_seq_one_letter_code
_entity_poly.pdbx_strand_id
1 'polypeptide(L)'
;NSNRASVCHLHRQHYGRLYPVLLVATDGSTTRLRYREPKRILMLPLDSTTLPEAERRARLRRQFPSKPKPKTEETFEGIDLETYKQFWKK
;
A
#
# COMPACT_ATOMS: atom_id res chain seq x y z
N ASN A 1 -9.05 10.04 -34.09
CA ASN A 1 -9.26 11.31 -33.36
C ASN A 1 -10.21 11.07 -32.20
N SER A 2 -9.72 11.15 -30.97
CA SER A 2 -10.45 10.84 -29.73
C SER A 2 -11.43 11.93 -29.28
N ASN A 3 -11.39 13.12 -29.90
CA ASN A 3 -12.24 14.26 -29.53
C ASN A 3 -13.58 14.29 -30.27
N ARG A 4 -13.80 13.41 -31.26
CA ARG A 4 -14.99 13.44 -32.12
C ARG A 4 -16.32 13.29 -31.35
N ALA A 5 -16.32 12.57 -30.22
CA ALA A 5 -17.52 12.30 -29.42
C ALA A 5 -17.26 12.45 -27.90
N SER A 6 -16.23 13.19 -27.49
CA SER A 6 -15.87 13.33 -26.07
C SER A 6 -16.71 14.38 -25.33
N VAL A 7 -17.27 15.36 -26.05
CA VAL A 7 -18.10 16.42 -25.48
C VAL A 7 -19.57 15.98 -25.54
N CYS A 8 -20.10 15.51 -24.41
CA CYS A 8 -21.48 15.03 -24.32
C CYS A 8 -22.15 15.42 -22.99
N HIS A 9 -23.48 15.28 -22.93
CA HIS A 9 -24.28 15.45 -21.72
C HIS A 9 -25.12 14.20 -21.42
N LEU A 10 -25.75 14.13 -20.24
CA LEU A 10 -26.63 13.02 -19.88
C LEU A 10 -28.01 13.21 -20.53
N HIS A 11 -28.43 12.29 -21.40
CA HIS A 11 -29.69 12.38 -22.15
C HIS A 11 -30.91 11.88 -21.36
N ARG A 12 -31.00 12.21 -20.06
CA ARG A 12 -32.14 11.87 -19.20
C ARG A 12 -32.86 13.13 -18.78
N GLN A 13 -34.20 13.10 -18.72
CA GLN A 13 -35.01 14.25 -18.30
C GLN A 13 -34.82 14.59 -16.82
N HIS A 14 -34.77 13.58 -15.95
CA HIS A 14 -34.50 13.74 -14.52
C HIS A 14 -33.25 12.94 -14.14
N TYR A 15 -32.25 13.62 -13.58
CA TYR A 15 -31.03 12.99 -13.07
C TYR A 15 -30.40 13.84 -11.95
N GLY A 16 -29.73 13.17 -11.02
CA GLY A 16 -28.96 13.85 -9.97
C GLY A 16 -27.66 14.43 -10.53
N ARG A 17 -27.16 15.49 -9.90
CA ARG A 17 -25.89 16.13 -10.27
C ARG A 17 -24.74 15.11 -10.25
N LEU A 18 -23.92 15.13 -11.31
CA LEU A 18 -22.70 14.34 -11.40
C LEU A 18 -21.50 15.26 -11.58
N TYR A 19 -20.37 14.87 -10.99
CA TYR A 19 -19.13 15.64 -10.97
C TYR A 19 -18.07 14.94 -11.82
N PRO A 20 -17.22 15.69 -12.54
CA PRO A 20 -16.10 15.11 -13.27
C PRO A 20 -15.03 14.61 -12.29
N VAL A 21 -14.60 13.37 -12.46
CA VAL A 21 -13.62 12.68 -11.60
C VAL A 21 -12.59 11.98 -12.45
N LEU A 22 -11.34 11.92 -11.97
CA LEU A 22 -10.28 11.11 -12.56
C LEU A 22 -10.27 9.71 -11.93
N LEU A 23 -10.52 8.69 -12.74
CA LEU A 23 -10.34 7.29 -12.35
C LEU A 23 -8.93 6.85 -12.72
N VAL A 24 -8.19 6.37 -11.73
CA VAL A 24 -6.86 5.78 -11.87
C VAL A 24 -7.03 4.27 -11.85
N ALA A 25 -6.65 3.60 -12.93
CA ALA A 25 -6.65 2.15 -13.02
C ALA A 25 -5.47 1.53 -12.23
N THR A 26 -5.47 0.21 -12.07
CA THR A 26 -4.38 -0.54 -11.41
C THR A 26 -3.03 -0.34 -12.09
N ASP A 27 -3.05 -0.10 -13.39
CA ASP A 27 -1.85 0.09 -14.22
C ASP A 27 -1.35 1.54 -14.19
N GLY A 28 -2.05 2.43 -13.47
CA GLY A 28 -1.76 3.86 -13.37
C GLY A 28 -2.35 4.69 -14.52
N SER A 29 -3.01 4.07 -15.50
CA SER A 29 -3.73 4.79 -16.56
C SER A 29 -4.89 5.61 -15.99
N THR A 30 -5.23 6.72 -16.64
CA THR A 30 -6.26 7.65 -16.14
C THR A 30 -7.37 7.85 -17.15
N THR A 31 -8.62 7.88 -16.66
CA THR A 31 -9.80 8.16 -17.48
C THR A 31 -10.73 9.13 -16.75
N ARG A 32 -11.32 10.08 -17.51
CA ARG A 32 -12.30 11.02 -16.97
C ARG A 32 -13.69 10.39 -16.96
N LEU A 33 -14.32 10.33 -15.79
CA LEU A 33 -15.70 9.85 -15.62
C LEU A 33 -16.55 10.88 -14.87
N ARG A 34 -17.87 10.66 -14.84
CA ARG A 34 -18.81 11.45 -14.03
C ARG A 34 -19.30 10.62 -12.85
N TYR A 35 -19.13 11.12 -11.62
CA TYR A 35 -19.47 10.42 -10.38
C TYR A 35 -20.48 11.20 -9.54
N ARG A 36 -21.17 10.50 -8.61
CA ARG A 36 -22.22 11.09 -7.77
C ARG A 36 -21.66 12.09 -6.75
N GLU A 37 -20.53 11.77 -6.17
CA GLU A 37 -19.87 12.61 -5.17
C GLU A 37 -18.79 13.48 -5.82
N PRO A 38 -18.57 14.71 -5.31
CA PRO A 38 -17.52 15.60 -5.80
C PRO A 38 -16.12 15.17 -5.33
N LYS A 39 -15.65 14.02 -5.81
CA LYS A 39 -14.28 13.52 -5.59
C LYS A 39 -13.38 13.97 -6.73
N ARG A 40 -12.11 14.27 -6.44
CA ARG A 40 -11.13 14.64 -7.49
C ARG A 40 -10.54 13.40 -8.18
N ILE A 41 -10.22 12.37 -7.38
CA ILE A 41 -9.52 11.17 -7.84
C ILE A 41 -10.20 9.94 -7.21
N LEU A 42 -10.39 8.90 -8.01
CA LEU A 42 -10.78 7.56 -7.58
C LEU A 42 -9.69 6.58 -8.01
N MET A 43 -9.14 5.82 -7.07
CA MET A 43 -8.14 4.80 -7.35
C MET A 43 -8.80 3.43 -7.35
N LEU A 44 -8.67 2.69 -8.45
CA LEU A 44 -9.12 1.32 -8.53
C LEU A 44 -8.16 0.43 -7.71
N PRO A 45 -8.66 -0.35 -6.74
CA PRO A 45 -7.81 -1.27 -6.02
C PRO A 45 -7.36 -2.41 -6.94
N LEU A 46 -6.16 -2.92 -6.69
CA LEU A 46 -5.68 -4.13 -7.32
C LEU A 46 -6.38 -5.34 -6.70
N ASP A 47 -6.95 -6.20 -7.55
CA ASP A 47 -7.56 -7.45 -7.10
C ASP A 47 -6.50 -8.49 -6.73
N SER A 48 -6.68 -9.13 -5.57
CA SER A 48 -5.75 -10.11 -5.02
C SER A 48 -5.91 -11.49 -5.63
N THR A 49 -7.09 -11.80 -6.16
CA THR A 49 -7.41 -13.15 -6.71
C THR A 49 -6.87 -13.34 -8.12
N THR A 50 -6.67 -12.26 -8.86
CA THR A 50 -6.16 -12.29 -10.23
C THR A 50 -4.64 -12.45 -10.30
N LEU A 51 -3.93 -12.17 -9.20
CA LEU A 51 -2.47 -12.22 -9.16
C LEU A 51 -1.94 -13.66 -9.01
N PRO A 52 -0.77 -13.96 -9.59
CA PRO A 52 -0.09 -15.23 -9.33
C PRO A 52 0.31 -15.34 -7.86
N GLU A 53 0.31 -16.57 -7.32
CA GLU A 53 0.54 -16.80 -5.89
C GLU A 53 1.88 -16.25 -5.39
N ALA A 54 2.92 -16.30 -6.22
CA ALA A 54 4.24 -15.80 -5.86
C ALA A 54 4.22 -14.28 -5.59
N GLU A 55 3.60 -13.50 -6.47
CA GLU A 55 3.47 -12.05 -6.32
C GLU A 55 2.55 -11.68 -5.16
N ARG A 56 1.45 -12.43 -4.98
CA ARG A 56 0.55 -12.26 -3.85
C ARG A 56 1.28 -12.43 -2.52
N ARG A 57 2.07 -13.50 -2.37
CA ARG A 57 2.89 -13.75 -1.17
C ARG A 57 3.93 -12.64 -0.96
N ALA A 58 4.58 -12.17 -2.04
CA ALA A 58 5.54 -11.07 -1.95
C ALA A 58 4.90 -9.75 -1.49
N ARG A 59 3.70 -9.43 -1.98
CA ARG A 59 2.93 -8.24 -1.52
C ARG A 59 2.52 -8.35 -0.07
N LEU A 60 2.06 -9.52 0.38
CA LEU A 60 1.72 -9.75 1.79
C LEU A 60 2.95 -9.54 2.70
N ARG A 61 4.13 -10.02 2.31
CA ARG A 61 5.38 -9.77 3.04
C ARG A 61 5.77 -8.29 3.09
N ARG A 62 5.46 -7.52 2.04
CA ARG A 62 5.69 -6.07 2.00
C ARG A 62 4.70 -5.30 2.86
N GLN A 63 3.42 -5.69 2.83
CA GLN A 63 2.36 -5.06 3.61
C GLN A 63 2.51 -5.33 5.10
N PHE A 64 2.85 -6.57 5.46
CA PHE A 64 3.10 -7.01 6.82
C PHE A 64 4.56 -7.45 6.91
N PRO A 65 5.50 -6.51 7.08
CA PRO A 65 6.88 -6.87 7.32
C PRO A 65 6.95 -7.70 8.60
N SER A 66 7.62 -8.86 8.53
CA SER A 66 7.89 -9.64 9.73
C SER A 66 8.58 -8.74 10.76
N LYS A 67 8.21 -8.90 12.03
CA LYS A 67 8.90 -8.23 13.13
C LYS A 67 10.41 -8.43 12.96
N PRO A 68 11.24 -7.41 13.22
CA PRO A 68 12.69 -7.57 13.19
C PRO A 68 13.03 -8.77 14.06
N LYS A 69 13.85 -9.69 13.53
CA LYS A 69 14.31 -10.84 14.33
C LYS A 69 14.87 -10.25 15.63
N PRO A 70 14.47 -10.77 16.81
CA PRO A 70 15.11 -10.35 18.05
C PRO A 70 16.61 -10.54 17.81
N LYS A 71 17.41 -9.50 18.14
CA LYS A 71 18.86 -9.64 18.18
C LYS A 71 19.10 -10.91 18.97
N THR A 72 19.77 -11.89 18.36
CA THR A 72 20.23 -13.08 19.08
C THR A 72 20.84 -12.55 20.36
N GLU A 73 20.25 -12.88 21.50
CA GLU A 73 20.76 -12.45 22.79
C GLU A 73 22.25 -12.76 22.76
N GLU A 74 23.09 -11.73 22.92
CA GLU A 74 24.53 -11.90 23.00
C GLU A 74 24.73 -12.98 24.05
N THR A 75 25.09 -14.18 23.60
CA THR A 75 25.36 -15.29 24.49
C THR A 75 26.43 -14.77 25.41
N PHE A 76 26.04 -14.58 26.67
CA PHE A 76 26.88 -13.99 27.69
C PHE A 76 28.13 -14.85 27.78
N GLU A 77 29.22 -14.40 27.16
CA GLU A 77 30.52 -15.03 27.32
C GLU A 77 30.80 -14.96 28.82
N GLY A 78 30.92 -16.14 29.45
CA GLY A 78 30.95 -16.25 30.90
C GLY A 78 31.97 -15.27 31.48
N ILE A 79 31.50 -14.38 32.36
CA ILE A 79 32.36 -13.36 32.98
C ILE A 79 33.55 -14.06 33.63
N ASP A 80 34.75 -13.69 33.19
CA ASP A 80 35.97 -14.16 33.82
C ASP A 80 36.17 -13.50 35.18
N LEU A 81 35.98 -14.28 36.25
CA LEU A 81 36.06 -13.84 37.64
C LEU A 81 37.46 -13.39 38.04
N GLU A 82 38.51 -13.86 37.35
CA GLU A 82 39.90 -13.44 37.59
C GLU A 82 40.07 -11.94 37.34
N THR A 83 39.41 -11.40 36.30
CA THR A 83 39.55 -9.99 35.90
C THR A 83 38.91 -9.05 36.93
N TYR A 84 37.86 -9.49 37.63
CA TYR A 84 37.10 -8.68 38.57
C TYR A 84 37.56 -8.80 40.03
N LYS A 85 38.49 -9.72 40.32
CA LYS A 85 39.02 -9.98 41.67
C LYS A 85 39.68 -8.75 42.31
N GLN A 86 40.18 -7.83 41.49
CA GLN A 86 40.82 -6.58 41.92
C GLN A 86 39.85 -5.62 42.63
N PHE A 87 38.55 -5.72 42.35
CA PHE A 87 37.52 -4.86 42.93
C PHE A 87 36.88 -5.44 44.20
N TRP A 88 37.37 -6.60 44.68
CA TRP A 88 36.76 -7.29 45.84
C TRP A 88 37.23 -6.75 47.18
N LYS A 89 38.31 -5.97 47.22
CA LYS A 89 38.70 -5.22 48.41
C LYS A 89 38.39 -3.75 48.18
N LYS A 90 37.63 -3.18 49.13
CA LYS A 90 37.25 -1.76 49.17
C LYS A 90 38.46 -0.86 49.39
#